data_AF-A0A949AC95-F1
#
_entry.id   AF-A0A949AC95-F1
#
_cell.length_a   1.000
_cell.length_b   1.000
_cell.length_c   1.000
_cell.angle_alpha   90.00
_cell.angle_beta   90.00
_cell.angle_gamma   90.00
#
_symmetry.space_group_name_H-M   'P 1'
#
loop_
_entity.id
_entity.type
_entity.pdbx_description
1 polymer ?
#
loop_
_entity_poly.entity_id
_entity_poly.type
_entity_poly.pdbx_seq_one_letter_code
_entity_poly.pdbx_strand_id
1 'polypeptide(L)' 'MQKKTLTRRTVVDNLIKQLELYRLENRITQVELAKDIGVNFSTVSRWLNGKTKPNKIQQYHVEKYLNKIASKAIKKGKLQ' A
#
# COMPACT_ATOMS: atom_id res chain seq x y z
N MET A 1 -0.68 -18.59 26.24
CA MET A 1 -1.54 -18.04 25.17
C MET A 1 -1.02 -16.67 24.72
N GLN A 2 -0.26 -16.57 23.62
CA GLN A 2 0.23 -15.28 23.07
C GLN A 2 0.26 -15.21 21.53
N LYS A 3 -0.54 -16.02 20.82
CA LYS A 3 -0.45 -16.11 19.34
C LYS A 3 -1.24 -15.03 18.57
N LYS A 4 -2.08 -14.22 19.22
CA LYS A 4 -3.01 -13.29 18.54
C LYS A 4 -2.35 -12.00 18.00
N THR A 5 -1.16 -11.65 18.50
CA THR A 5 -0.49 -10.37 18.17
C THR A 5 0.45 -10.45 16.96
N LEU A 6 0.96 -11.65 16.64
CA LEU A 6 1.94 -11.85 15.57
C LEU A 6 1.28 -11.74 14.18
N THR A 7 0.04 -12.21 14.03
CA THR A 7 -0.71 -12.22 12.76
C THR A 7 -1.00 -10.83 12.22
N ARG A 8 -1.30 -9.85 13.08
CA ARG A 8 -1.60 -8.49 12.62
C ARG A 8 -0.35 -7.75 12.17
N ARG A 9 0.79 -8.04 12.78
CA ARG A 9 2.07 -7.41 12.44
C ARG A 9 2.52 -7.82 11.03
N THR A 10 2.42 -9.10 10.70
CA THR A 10 2.82 -9.64 9.39
C THR A 10 1.94 -9.16 8.23
N VAL A 11 0.63 -8.98 8.47
CA VAL A 11 -0.31 -8.48 7.45
C VAL A 11 0.01 -7.03 7.05
N VAL A 12 0.29 -6.16 8.01
CA VAL A 12 0.63 -4.74 7.72
C VAL A 12 1.95 -4.63 6.96
N ASP A 13 2.93 -5.47 7.29
CA ASP A 13 4.21 -5.50 6.60
C ASP A 13 4.05 -6.00 5.15
N ASN A 14 3.12 -6.94 4.92
CA ASN A 14 2.77 -7.38 3.56
C ASN A 14 2.09 -6.25 2.75
N LEU A 15 1.19 -5.48 3.37
CA LEU A 15 0.50 -4.37 2.72
C LEU A 15 1.46 -3.29 2.21
N ILE A 16 2.42 -2.89 3.05
CA ILE A 16 3.44 -1.89 2.67
C ILE A 16 4.38 -2.45 1.61
N LYS A 17 4.73 -3.74 1.66
CA LYS A 17 5.52 -4.39 0.62
C LYS A 17 4.81 -4.38 -0.74
N GLN A 18 3.52 -4.71 -0.78
CA GLN A 18 2.72 -4.64 -2.01
C GLN A 18 2.67 -3.23 -2.58
N LEU A 19 2.56 -2.22 -1.71
CA LEU A 19 2.56 -0.82 -2.11
C LEU A 19 3.88 -0.40 -2.76
N GLU A 20 5.02 -0.82 -2.18
CA GLU A 20 6.34 -0.50 -2.75
C GLU A 20 6.57 -1.21 -4.08
N LEU A 21 6.16 -2.47 -4.20
CA LEU A 21 6.26 -3.22 -5.45
C LEU A 21 5.48 -2.53 -6.56
N TYR A 22 4.22 -2.16 -6.29
CA TYR A 22 3.42 -1.40 -7.24
C TYR A 22 4.12 -0.11 -7.70
N ARG A 23 4.68 0.64 -6.75
CA ARG A 23 5.40 1.90 -7.02
C ARG A 23 6.56 1.69 -8.00
N LEU A 24 7.36 0.66 -7.75
CA LEU A 24 8.54 0.32 -8.55
C LEU A 24 8.16 -0.19 -9.94
N GLU A 25 7.18 -1.10 -10.03
CA GLU A 25 6.70 -1.65 -11.30
C GLU A 25 6.10 -0.58 -12.22
N ASN A 26 5.43 0.41 -11.65
CA ASN A 26 4.78 1.48 -12.39
C ASN A 26 5.66 2.74 -12.53
N ARG A 27 6.89 2.71 -12.01
CA ARG A 27 7.87 3.80 -12.08
C ARG A 27 7.35 5.14 -11.55
N ILE A 28 6.48 5.11 -10.55
CA ILE A 28 5.95 6.31 -9.91
C ILE A 28 6.81 6.72 -8.71
N THR A 29 6.87 8.02 -8.46
CA THR A 29 7.55 8.59 -7.29
C THR A 29 6.73 8.36 -6.02
N GLN A 30 7.38 8.46 -4.86
CA GLN A 30 6.66 8.43 -3.57
C GLN A 30 5.68 9.61 -3.42
N VAL A 31 5.92 10.73 -4.12
CA VAL A 31 5.03 11.90 -4.14
C VAL A 31 3.76 11.59 -4.94
N GLU A 32 3.90 10.99 -6.11
CA GLU A 32 2.75 10.56 -6.93
C GLU A 32 1.93 9.49 -6.20
N LEU A 33 2.61 8.49 -5.62
CA LEU A 33 1.96 7.46 -4.81
C LEU A 33 1.17 8.07 -3.62
N ALA A 34 1.73 9.08 -2.95
CA ALA A 34 1.05 9.75 -1.84
C ALA A 34 -0.21 10.51 -2.30
N LYS A 35 -0.14 11.21 -3.44
CA LYS A 35 -1.30 11.88 -4.06
C LYS A 35 -2.40 10.88 -4.40
N ASP A 36 -2.02 9.74 -4.95
CA ASP A 36 -2.92 8.66 -5.36
C ASP A 36 -3.69 8.02 -4.19
N ILE A 37 -3.01 7.85 -3.04
CA ILE A 37 -3.62 7.29 -1.82
C ILE A 37 -4.39 8.38 -1.04
N GLY A 38 -4.02 9.66 -1.21
CA GLY A 38 -4.62 10.78 -0.49
C GLY A 38 -3.95 11.04 0.87
N VAL A 39 -2.64 10.85 0.98
CA VAL A 39 -1.85 11.10 2.20
C VAL A 39 -0.67 12.02 1.90
N ASN A 40 -0.02 12.56 2.94
CA ASN A 40 1.17 13.37 2.76
C ASN A 40 2.37 12.50 2.31
N PHE A 41 3.24 13.04 1.46
CA PHE A 41 4.50 12.39 1.05
C PHE A 41 5.31 11.85 2.23
N SER A 42 5.45 12.65 3.29
CA SER A 42 6.20 12.26 4.49
C SER A 42 5.63 11.01 5.18
N THR A 43 4.31 10.79 5.05
CA THR A 43 3.63 9.61 5.58
C THR A 43 4.03 8.35 4.80
N VAL A 44 3.97 8.41 3.47
CA VAL A 44 4.41 7.31 2.60
C VAL A 44 5.89 7.01 2.81
N SER A 45 6.74 8.05 2.83
CA SER A 45 8.18 7.90 3.04
C SER A 45 8.50 7.18 4.37
N ARG A 46 7.81 7.53 5.46
CA ARG A 46 8.00 6.85 6.76
C ARG A 46 7.54 5.39 6.73
N TRP A 47 6.49 5.05 5.99
CA TRP A 47 6.03 3.66 5.87
C TRP A 47 7.02 2.80 5.08
N LEU A 48 7.43 3.29 3.90
CA LEU A 48 8.33 2.57 3.01
C LEU A 48 9.73 2.37 3.62
N ASN A 49 10.19 3.33 4.43
CA ASN A 49 11.44 3.23 5.17
C ASN A 49 11.31 2.52 6.53
N GLY A 50 10.15 1.92 6.84
CA GLY A 50 9.91 1.19 8.08
C GLY A 50 9.93 2.04 9.36
N LYS A 51 9.90 3.38 9.24
CA LYS A 51 9.94 4.30 10.38
C LYS A 51 8.64 4.31 11.17
N THR A 52 7.51 4.13 10.50
CA THR A 52 6.18 4.07 11.14
C THR A 52 5.30 3.05 10.43
N LYS A 53 4.29 2.52 11.11
CA LYS A 53 3.26 1.68 10.50
C LYS A 53 1.99 2.51 10.25
N PRO A 54 1.24 2.25 9.16
CA PRO A 54 -0.05 2.89 8.96
C PRO A 54 -1.02 2.51 10.08
N ASN A 55 -1.83 3.47 10.55
CA ASN A 55 -2.96 3.22 11.44
C ASN A 55 -4.10 2.50 10.70
N LYS A 56 -5.18 2.15 11.40
CA LYS A 56 -6.32 1.41 10.79
C LYS A 56 -6.95 2.12 9.58
N ILE A 57 -7.13 3.43 9.66
CA ILE A 57 -7.72 4.24 8.57
C ILE A 57 -6.78 4.22 7.37
N GLN A 58 -5.49 4.42 7.63
CA GLN A 58 -4.46 4.42 6.58
C GLN A 58 -4.33 3.05 5.92
N GLN A 59 -4.39 1.95 6.68
CA GLN A 59 -4.44 0.58 6.14
C GLN A 59 -5.63 0.40 5.19
N TYR A 60 -6.82 0.84 5.59
CA TYR A 60 -8.02 0.79 4.75
C TYR A 60 -7.84 1.57 3.43
N HIS A 61 -7.27 2.76 3.46
CA HIS A 61 -7.03 3.54 2.24
C HIS A 61 -6.01 2.86 1.31
N VAL A 62 -4.94 2.29 1.86
CA VAL A 62 -3.95 1.55 1.08
C VAL A 62 -4.56 0.28 0.46
N GLU A 63 -5.33 -0.49 1.23
CA GLU A 63 -6.04 -1.68 0.73
C GLU A 63 -7.04 -1.31 -0.37
N LYS A 64 -7.83 -0.25 -0.16
CA LYS A 64 -8.78 0.25 -1.16
C LYS A 64 -8.07 0.67 -2.46
N TYR A 65 -6.92 1.33 -2.34
CA TYR A 65 -6.11 1.73 -3.48
C TYR A 65 -5.57 0.50 -4.25
N LEU A 66 -4.98 -0.47 -3.54
CA LEU A 66 -4.46 -1.70 -4.13
C LEU A 66 -5.56 -2.54 -4.83
N ASN A 67 -6.76 -2.61 -4.25
CA ASN A 67 -7.90 -3.28 -4.89
C ASN A 67 -8.39 -2.53 -6.14
N LYS A 68 -8.37 -1.19 -6.11
CA LYS A 68 -8.73 -0.36 -7.26
C LYS A 68 -7.76 -0.57 -8.43
N ILE A 69 -6.45 -0.62 -8.18
CA ILE A 69 -5.46 -0.87 -9.25
C ILE A 69 -5.60 -2.29 -9.81
N ALA A 70 -5.85 -3.30 -8.97
CA ALA A 70 -6.00 -4.68 -9.40
C ALA A 70 -7.22 -4.85 -10.32
N SER A 71 -8.36 -4.26 -9.93
CA SER A 71 -9.56 -4.24 -10.78
C SER A 71 -9.37 -3.49 -12.10
N LYS A 72 -8.55 -2.42 -12.12
CA LYS A 72 -8.20 -1.70 -13.36
C LYS A 72 -7.28 -2.53 -14.27
N ALA A 73 -6.31 -3.23 -13.71
CA ALA A 73 -5.41 -4.10 -14.47
C ALA A 73 -6.17 -5.24 -15.18
N ILE A 74 -7.12 -5.88 -14.48
CA ILE A 74 -7.98 -6.93 -15.06
C ILE A 74 -8.80 -6.39 -16.24
N LYS A 75 -9.34 -5.17 -16.13
CA LYS A 75 -10.09 -4.54 -17.23
C LYS A 75 -9.19 -4.23 -18.42
N LYS A 76 -7.95 -3.79 -18.20
CA LYS A 76 -7.00 -3.47 -19.28
C LYS A 76 -6.61 -4.72 -20.08
N GLY A 77 -6.43 -5.87 -19.43
CA GLY A 77 -6.14 -7.14 -20.10
C GLY A 77 -7.32 -7.78 -20.85
N LYS A 78 -8.55 -7.28 -20.67
CA LYS A 78 -9.75 -7.72 -21.43
C LYS A 78 -10.07 -6.86 -22.65
N LEU A 79 -9.31 -5.78 -22.88
CA LEU A 79 -9.48 -4.84 -23.99
C LEU A 79 -8.34 -4.94 -25.03
N GLN A 80 -7.52 -5.99 -24.97
CA GLN A 80 -6.45 -6.27 -25.93
C GLN A 80 -6.71 -7.58 -26.66
#